data_AF-A0A818QFM6-F1
#
_entry.id   AF-A0A818QFM6-F1
#
_cell.length_a   1.000
_cell.length_b   1.000
_cell.length_c   1.000
_cell.angle_alpha   90.00
_cell.angle_beta   90.00
_cell.angle_gamma   90.00
#
_symmetry.space_group_name_H-M   'P 1'
#
loop_
_entity.id
_entity.type
_entity.pdbx_description
1 polymer ?
#
loop_
_entity_poly.entity_id
_entity_poly.type
_entity_poly.pdbx_seq_one_letter_code
_entity_poly.pdbx_strand_id
1 'polypeptide(L)'
;YKGNYQQYAYSGGYAYVVDKSSNHIWSNAYRYFSQDILNNPNSYSCVFCSNYFNTTLFYNNVQINQTVYAPTGDDPLVLIDISLTNTKRNNIELDFYQYFDINL
;
A
#
# COMPACT_ATOMS: atom_id res chain seq x y z
N TYR A 1 20.82 22.16 4.13
CA TYR A 1 21.34 20.83 3.81
C TYR A 1 20.85 20.41 2.42
N LYS A 2 21.71 20.47 1.39
CA LYS A 2 21.41 19.93 0.06
C LYS A 2 21.92 18.49 0.04
N GLY A 3 21.03 17.53 0.29
CA GLY A 3 21.35 16.11 0.20
C GLY A 3 21.56 15.71 -1.25
N ASN A 4 22.63 14.96 -1.52
CA ASN A 4 22.85 14.28 -2.80
C ASN A 4 21.73 13.26 -3.03
N TYR A 5 20.74 13.60 -3.84
CA TYR A 5 19.76 12.64 -4.37
C TYR A 5 20.40 11.87 -5.53
N GLN A 6 21.36 10.99 -5.23
CA GLN A 6 21.74 9.97 -6.22
C GLN A 6 20.56 9.01 -6.42
N GLN A 7 20.20 8.83 -7.68
CA GLN A 7 19.02 8.13 -8.20
C GLN A 7 19.02 6.63 -7.84
N TYR A 8 18.45 6.31 -6.68
CA TYR A 8 17.87 4.99 -6.44
C TYR A 8 16.52 5.18 -5.74
N ALA A 9 15.57 5.76 -6.47
CA ALA A 9 14.18 5.74 -6.02
C ALA A 9 13.66 4.32 -6.27
N TYR A 10 13.92 3.41 -5.33
CA TYR A 10 13.22 2.13 -5.28
C TYR A 10 11.75 2.45 -5.01
N SER A 11 10.92 2.42 -6.06
CA SER A 11 9.50 2.69 -5.96
C SER A 11 8.75 1.37 -6.05
N GLY A 12 8.06 0.98 -4.98
CA GLY A 12 7.36 -0.31 -4.96
C GLY A 12 6.70 -0.54 -3.63
N GLY A 13 5.98 -1.66 -3.51
CA GLY A 13 5.25 -1.96 -2.27
C GLY A 13 3.98 -1.14 -2.13
N TYR A 14 3.38 -0.76 -3.25
CA TYR A 14 2.08 -0.10 -3.29
C TYR A 14 1.23 -0.67 -4.42
N ALA A 15 -0.05 -0.37 -4.38
CA ALA A 15 -1.05 -0.87 -5.30
C ALA A 15 -1.93 0.26 -5.82
N TYR A 16 -2.50 0.02 -6.99
CA TYR A 16 -3.65 0.74 -7.51
C TYR A 16 -4.89 -0.12 -7.34
N VAL A 17 -5.97 0.51 -6.92
CA VAL A 17 -7.28 -0.13 -6.73
C VAL A 17 -8.28 0.54 -7.65
N VAL A 18 -8.98 -0.27 -8.43
CA VAL A 18 -10.06 0.17 -9.31
C VAL A 18 -11.36 -0.37 -8.78
N ASP A 19 -12.28 0.52 -8.38
CA ASP A 19 -13.66 0.15 -8.08
C ASP A 19 -14.45 0.06 -9.38
N LYS A 20 -14.80 -1.15 -9.81
CA LYS A 20 -15.39 -1.40 -11.12
C LYS A 20 -16.81 -0.84 -11.24
N SER A 21 -17.49 -0.62 -10.11
CA SER A 21 -18.84 -0.06 -10.11
C SER A 21 -18.88 1.43 -10.42
N SER A 22 -17.83 2.16 -10.00
CA SER A 22 -17.72 3.62 -10.16
C SER A 22 -16.64 4.04 -11.17
N ASN A 23 -15.82 3.09 -11.63
CA ASN A 23 -14.59 3.33 -12.37
C ASN A 23 -13.62 4.29 -11.63
N HIS A 24 -13.73 4.34 -10.29
CA HIS A 24 -12.87 5.18 -9.45
C HIS A 24 -11.54 4.47 -9.19
N ILE A 25 -10.44 5.22 -9.32
CA ILE A 25 -9.08 4.71 -9.16
C ILE A 25 -8.39 5.44 -8.02
N TRP A 26 -7.75 4.69 -7.14
CA TRP A 26 -6.98 5.22 -6.02
C TRP A 26 -5.79 4.33 -5.69
N SER A 27 -4.87 4.80 -4.84
CA SER A 27 -3.64 4.08 -4.51
C SER A 27 -3.36 4.11 -3.01
N ASN A 28 -2.69 3.06 -2.52
CA ASN A 28 -2.12 3.05 -1.16
C ASN A 28 -0.71 3.63 -1.06
N ALA A 29 -0.16 4.18 -2.15
CA ALA A 29 1.09 4.92 -2.09
C ALA A 29 0.86 6.31 -1.47
N TYR A 30 1.59 6.64 -0.41
CA TYR A 30 1.47 7.92 0.28
C TYR A 30 1.54 9.14 -0.65
N ARG A 31 2.41 9.09 -1.68
CA ARG A 31 2.56 10.15 -2.69
C ARG A 31 1.29 10.41 -3.51
N TYR A 32 0.42 9.41 -3.64
CA TYR A 32 -0.79 9.43 -4.47
C TYR A 32 -2.07 9.40 -3.64
N PHE A 33 -1.99 9.67 -2.33
CA PHE A 33 -3.19 9.78 -1.50
C PHE A 33 -4.11 10.87 -2.01
N SER A 34 -5.41 10.55 -2.05
CA SER A 34 -6.44 11.54 -2.30
C SER A 34 -6.56 12.51 -1.13
N GLN A 35 -7.12 13.69 -1.37
CA GLN A 35 -7.32 14.69 -0.32
C GLN A 35 -8.21 14.17 0.83
N ASP A 36 -9.16 13.28 0.52
CA ASP A 36 -10.02 12.63 1.52
C ASP A 36 -9.23 11.78 2.52
N ILE A 37 -8.22 11.03 2.03
CA ILE A 37 -7.31 10.24 2.87
C ILE A 37 -6.49 11.19 3.75
N LEU A 38 -5.89 12.23 3.15
CA LEU A 38 -5.06 13.19 3.88
C LEU A 38 -5.83 13.97 4.95
N ASN A 39 -7.12 14.25 4.71
CA ASN A 39 -7.98 14.97 5.64
C ASN A 39 -8.53 14.08 6.77
N ASN A 40 -8.41 12.76 6.67
CA ASN A 40 -8.86 11.82 7.68
C ASN A 40 -7.67 11.14 8.37
N PRO A 41 -7.27 11.58 9.58
CA PRO A 41 -6.10 11.04 10.27
C PRO A 41 -6.22 9.56 10.65
N ASN A 42 -7.45 9.00 10.68
CA ASN A 42 -7.69 7.59 10.96
C ASN A 42 -7.70 6.71 9.70
N SER A 43 -7.52 7.31 8.52
CA SER A 43 -7.54 6.57 7.25
C SER A 43 -6.24 5.80 7.00
N TYR A 44 -5.12 6.20 7.61
CA TYR A 44 -3.82 5.59 7.34
C TYR A 44 -2.99 5.41 8.61
N SER A 45 -2.31 4.28 8.71
CA SER A 45 -1.27 4.05 9.71
C SER A 45 -0.09 3.29 9.11
N CYS A 46 1.09 3.53 9.68
CA CYS A 46 2.32 2.83 9.32
C CYS A 46 3.09 2.50 10.61
N VAL A 47 3.42 1.22 10.79
CA VAL A 47 4.14 0.70 11.95
C VAL A 47 5.44 0.08 11.48
N PHE A 48 6.56 0.55 12.04
CA PHE A 48 7.88 -0.02 11.81
C PHE A 48 8.28 -0.89 13.00
N CYS A 49 8.56 -2.15 12.73
CA CYS A 49 9.07 -3.10 13.71
C CYS A 49 10.44 -3.61 13.25
N SER A 50 11.15 -4.32 14.13
CA SER A 50 12.53 -4.74 13.86
C SER A 50 12.69 -5.58 12.59
N ASN A 51 11.68 -6.38 12.23
CA ASN A 51 11.76 -7.34 11.11
C ASN A 51 10.66 -7.17 10.05
N TYR A 52 9.76 -6.20 10.24
CA TYR A 52 8.67 -5.95 9.30
C TYR A 52 8.23 -4.49 9.38
N PHE A 53 7.58 -4.02 8.33
CA PHE A 53 6.71 -2.86 8.44
C PHE A 53 5.31 -3.21 7.99
N ASN A 54 4.34 -2.56 8.60
CA ASN A 54 2.93 -2.75 8.29
C ASN A 54 2.30 -1.39 7.96
N THR A 55 1.51 -1.37 6.90
CA THR A 55 0.66 -0.23 6.55
C THR A 55 -0.79 -0.66 6.55
N THR A 56 -1.64 0.14 7.17
CA THR A 56 -3.10 0.02 7.06
C THR A 56 -3.64 1.26 6.36
N LEU A 57 -4.47 1.06 5.33
CA LEU A 57 -5.23 2.11 4.66
C LEU A 57 -6.72 1.76 4.70
N PHE A 58 -7.55 2.69 5.12
CA PHE A 58 -8.99 2.63 5.03
C PHE A 58 -9.48 3.73 4.09
N TYR A 59 -10.01 3.34 2.93
CA TYR A 59 -10.56 4.27 1.95
C TYR A 59 -11.69 3.64 1.14
N ASN A 60 -12.73 4.42 0.83
CA ASN A 60 -13.92 3.98 0.10
C ASN A 60 -14.54 2.66 0.63
N ASN A 61 -14.52 2.44 1.96
CA ASN A 61 -15.01 1.22 2.63
C ASN A 61 -14.24 -0.06 2.28
N VAL A 62 -12.99 0.11 1.89
CA VAL A 62 -12.01 -0.96 1.72
C VAL A 62 -10.91 -0.71 2.73
N GLN A 63 -10.63 -1.69 3.57
CA GLN A 63 -9.43 -1.71 4.38
C GLN A 63 -8.37 -2.55 3.68
N ILE A 64 -7.21 -1.97 3.43
CA ILE A 64 -6.02 -2.66 2.95
C ILE A 64 -5.06 -2.75 4.13
N ASN A 65 -4.66 -3.96 4.50
CA ASN A 65 -3.49 -4.16 5.37
C ASN A 65 -2.39 -4.81 4.54
N GLN A 66 -1.20 -4.24 4.61
CA GLN A 66 -0.02 -4.75 3.94
C GLN A 66 1.10 -4.89 4.96
N THR A 67 1.66 -6.09 5.08
CA THR A 67 2.84 -6.38 5.89
C THR A 67 3.97 -6.79 4.97
N VAL A 68 5.11 -6.11 5.07
CA VAL A 68 6.33 -6.42 4.32
C VAL A 68 7.38 -6.88 5.29
N TYR A 69 7.98 -8.05 5.02
CA TYR A 69 8.94 -8.68 5.91
C TYR A 69 9.92 -9.57 5.13
N ALA A 70 11.07 -9.83 5.73
CA ALA A 70 11.96 -10.89 5.26
C ALA A 70 11.61 -12.19 6.02
N PRO A 71 11.52 -13.35 5.32
CA PRO A 71 11.38 -14.62 6.01
C PRO A 71 12.62 -14.91 6.87
N THR A 72 12.47 -15.75 7.89
CA THR A 72 13.61 -16.21 8.68
C THR A 72 14.52 -17.10 7.83
N GLY A 73 15.83 -16.89 7.89
CA GLY A 73 16.82 -17.65 7.13
C GLY A 73 17.71 -16.73 6.30
N ASP A 74 18.49 -17.32 5.40
CA ASP A 74 19.46 -16.61 4.54
C ASP A 74 18.95 -16.43 3.10
N ASP A 75 17.67 -16.71 2.86
CA ASP A 75 17.07 -16.53 1.53
C ASP A 75 16.92 -15.03 1.23
N PRO A 76 17.43 -14.53 0.08
CA PRO A 76 17.35 -13.12 -0.29
C PRO A 76 15.95 -12.79 -0.85
N LEU A 77 14.92 -12.96 -0.02
CA LEU A 77 13.51 -12.79 -0.38
C LEU A 77 12.86 -11.71 0.46
N VAL A 78 11.90 -11.02 -0.15
CA VAL A 78 10.98 -10.10 0.54
C VAL A 78 9.57 -10.63 0.32
N LEU A 79 8.85 -10.85 1.42
CA LEU A 79 7.46 -11.32 1.44
C LEU A 79 6.53 -10.16 1.76
N ILE A 80 5.34 -10.22 1.15
CA ILE A 80 4.33 -9.17 1.25
C ILE A 80 2.97 -9.83 1.43
N ASP A 81 2.45 -9.72 2.64
CA ASP A 81 1.11 -10.19 2.97
C ASP A 81 0.14 -9.05 2.82
N ILE A 82 -0.85 -9.22 1.94
CA ILE A 82 -1.86 -8.22 1.64
C ILE A 82 -3.22 -8.80 1.98
N SER A 83 -3.98 -8.09 2.80
CA SER A 83 -5.40 -8.37 3.01
C SER A 83 -6.26 -7.18 2.61
N LEU A 84 -7.34 -7.48 1.89
CA LEU A 84 -8.39 -6.53 1.55
C LEU A 84 -9.68 -6.94 2.26
N THR A 85 -10.26 -6.01 3.01
CA THR A 85 -11.51 -6.20 3.71
C THR A 85 -12.55 -5.23 3.18
N ASN A 86 -13.64 -5.75 2.62
CA ASN A 86 -14.84 -4.98 2.34
C ASN A 86 -15.55 -4.67 3.67
N THR A 87 -15.72 -3.38 3.99
CA THR A 87 -16.41 -2.96 5.22
C THR A 87 -17.86 -2.52 4.97
N LYS A 88 -18.35 -2.60 3.72
CA LYS A 88 -19.78 -2.41 3.40
C LYS A 88 -20.56 -3.69 3.67
N ARG A 89 -21.89 -3.55 3.76
CA ARG A 89 -22.83 -4.69 3.78
C ARG A 89 -23.02 -5.34 2.41
N ASN A 90 -22.76 -4.59 1.35
CA ASN A 90 -22.99 -5.03 -0.03
C ASN A 90 -21.68 -5.50 -0.66
N ASN A 91 -21.79 -6.37 -1.66
CA ASN A 91 -20.64 -6.79 -2.45
C ASN A 91 -19.97 -5.59 -3.15
N ILE A 92 -18.65 -5.69 -3.30
CA ILE A 92 -17.83 -4.77 -4.07
C ILE A 92 -17.03 -5.58 -5.09
N GLU A 93 -16.80 -5.02 -6.27
CA GLU A 93 -15.97 -5.62 -7.31
C GLU A 93 -14.78 -4.69 -7.54
N LEU A 94 -13.57 -5.21 -7.27
CA LEU A 94 -12.33 -4.45 -7.32
C LEU A 94 -11.34 -5.14 -8.23
N ASP A 95 -10.60 -4.36 -9.02
CA ASP A 95 -9.32 -4.81 -9.55
C ASP A 95 -8.19 -4.24 -8.68
N PHE A 96 -7.24 -5.10 -8.30
CA PHE A 96 -6.11 -4.75 -7.44
C PHE A 96 -4.79 -5.01 -8.16
N TYR A 97 -4.05 -3.94 -8.46
CA TYR A 97 -2.80 -4.00 -9.21
C TYR A 97 -1.64 -3.65 -8.29
N GLN A 98 -0.86 -4.66 -7.91
CA GLN A 98 0.34 -4.46 -7.12
C GLN A 98 1.48 -3.98 -8.03
N TYR A 99 2.17 -2.92 -7.60
CA TYR A 99 3.28 -2.33 -8.34
C TYR A 99 4.61 -2.47 -7.58
N PHE A 100 5.61 -2.97 -8.31
CA PHE A 100 7.01 -2.96 -7.93
C PHE A 100 7.82 -2.49 -9.13
N ASP A 101 8.50 -1.35 -9.01
CA ASP A 101 9.54 -0.97 -9.94
C ASP A 101 10.81 -1.70 -9.52
N ILE A 102 11.11 -2.79 -10.24
CA ILE A 102 12.39 -3.47 -10.14
C ILE A 102 13.27 -2.90 -11.24
N ASN A 103 14.03 -1.85 -10.93
CA ASN A 103 15.19 -1.52 -11.76
C ASN A 103 16.28 -2.56 -11.44
N LEU A 104 16.37 -3.61 -12.27
CA LEU A 104 17.51 -4.54 -12.31
C LEU A 104 18.74 -3.87 -12.92
#